data_AF-A0A348XJJ2-F1
#
_entry.id   AF-A0A348XJJ2-F1
#
_cell.length_a   1.000
_cell.length_b   1.000
_cell.length_c   1.000
_cell.angle_alpha   90.00
_cell.angle_beta   90.00
_cell.angle_gamma   90.00
#
_symmetry.space_group_name_H-M   'P 1'
#
loop_
_entity.id
_entity.type
_entity.pdbx_description
1 polymer ?
#
loop_
_entity_poly.entity_id
_entity_poly.type
_entity_poly.pdbx_seq_one_letter_code
_entity_poly.pdbx_strand_id
1 'polypeptide(L)'
;MQNLPKKTRSKLLLVAISLGIGCLLAFALAEFSCRLLGFGGGIVYESELYRTAAAPLAYELVPGYAGNSYRSKVTVSADGFRRTGAEGERPIACVGDSCTFGMGVDDTDAWPAQLAGIADTATINAGICGYNLTQCRAVIEDKLLPLGPAAVIIGINPNDLEPAYAFDGQYIVFPKARKSLPIPGKRLLRAHSHFYQFAALRYRALVNRFSNAPVIADPDAVLADGMRPDLSAIKAACDAAGVPLICVLICFKNAHLSALCEELGIAISNGMYEAEDMLPDSHPNPEGHRKIATAAAELLSRSKSN
;
A
#
# COMPACT_ATOMS: atom_id res chain seq x y z
N MET A 1 -22.72 -29.30 43.84
CA MET A 1 -21.72 -28.21 43.90
C MET A 1 -21.83 -27.54 45.26
N GLN A 2 -20.86 -27.73 46.16
CA GLN A 2 -20.88 -27.10 47.50
C GLN A 2 -20.60 -25.59 47.38
N ASN A 3 -21.46 -24.77 48.01
CA ASN A 3 -21.34 -23.32 48.00
C ASN A 3 -20.20 -22.85 48.93
N LEU A 4 -19.15 -22.24 48.37
CA LEU A 4 -18.06 -21.62 49.15
C LEU A 4 -18.56 -20.61 50.20
N PRO A 5 -17.95 -20.54 51.41
CA PRO A 5 -18.36 -19.61 52.47
C PRO A 5 -18.17 -18.14 52.08
N LYS A 6 -19.09 -17.27 52.53
CA LYS A 6 -19.24 -15.84 52.13
C LYS A 6 -17.94 -15.02 52.25
N LYS A 7 -17.13 -15.28 53.29
CA LYS A 7 -15.85 -14.60 53.58
C LYS A 7 -14.72 -15.01 52.60
N THR A 8 -14.80 -16.20 52.02
CA THR A 8 -13.87 -16.67 50.99
C THR A 8 -14.23 -16.10 49.63
N ARG A 9 -15.53 -15.96 49.34
CA ARG A 9 -16.03 -15.31 48.11
C ARG A 9 -15.63 -13.83 48.03
N SER A 10 -15.69 -13.07 49.13
CA SER A 10 -15.31 -11.66 49.13
C SER A 10 -13.81 -11.44 48.94
N LYS A 11 -12.96 -12.30 49.52
CA LYS A 11 -11.51 -12.26 49.29
C LYS A 11 -11.14 -12.59 47.84
N LEU A 12 -11.76 -13.62 47.27
CA LEU A 12 -11.56 -13.99 45.86
C LEU A 12 -12.02 -12.87 44.92
N LEU A 13 -13.13 -12.20 45.23
CA LEU A 13 -13.61 -11.04 44.48
C LEU A 13 -12.61 -9.87 44.52
N LEU A 14 -12.07 -9.55 45.70
CA LEU A 14 -11.06 -8.50 45.84
C LEU A 14 -9.78 -8.82 45.07
N VAL A 15 -9.29 -10.07 45.13
CA VAL A 15 -8.13 -10.50 44.36
C VAL A 15 -8.41 -10.38 42.85
N ALA A 16 -9.58 -10.81 42.40
CA ALA A 16 -9.97 -10.67 40.99
C ALA A 16 -10.05 -9.20 40.55
N ILE A 17 -10.59 -8.31 41.38
CA ILE A 17 -10.65 -6.87 41.11
C ILE A 17 -9.23 -6.28 41.02
N SER A 18 -8.36 -6.59 41.99
CA SER A 18 -6.97 -6.10 41.99
C SER A 18 -6.18 -6.58 40.79
N LEU A 19 -6.34 -7.86 40.38
CA LEU A 19 -5.74 -8.38 39.15
C LEU A 19 -6.28 -7.67 37.92
N GLY A 20 -7.60 -7.41 37.87
CA GLY A 20 -8.23 -6.67 36.78
C GLY A 20 -7.67 -5.25 36.65
N ILE A 21 -7.58 -4.51 37.76
CA ILE A 21 -7.00 -3.16 37.80
C ILE A 21 -5.53 -3.19 37.38
N GLY A 22 -4.75 -4.16 37.89
CA GLY A 22 -3.34 -4.34 37.54
C GLY A 22 -3.15 -4.57 36.03
N CYS A 23 -3.95 -5.42 35.42
CA CYS A 23 -3.92 -5.65 33.97
C CYS A 23 -4.28 -4.39 33.16
N LEU A 24 -5.27 -3.62 33.60
CA LEU A 24 -5.66 -2.37 32.94
C LEU A 24 -4.54 -1.32 33.02
N LEU A 25 -3.92 -1.15 34.19
CA LEU A 25 -2.79 -0.23 34.37
C LEU A 25 -1.58 -0.64 33.53
N ALA A 26 -1.27 -1.94 33.48
CA ALA A 26 -0.19 -2.47 32.66
C ALA A 26 -0.46 -2.23 31.16
N PHE A 27 -1.69 -2.46 30.70
CA PHE A 27 -2.09 -2.18 29.32
C PHE A 27 -1.98 -0.69 28.99
N ALA A 28 -2.47 0.19 29.87
CA ALA A 28 -2.39 1.64 29.69
C ALA A 28 -0.94 2.14 29.63
N LEU A 29 -0.07 1.62 30.50
CA LEU A 29 1.36 1.93 30.47
C LEU A 29 2.02 1.44 29.17
N ALA A 30 1.73 0.20 28.74
CA ALA A 30 2.27 -0.34 27.50
C ALA A 30 1.79 0.43 26.26
N GLU A 31 0.51 0.83 26.22
CA GLU A 31 -0.06 1.69 25.18
C GLU A 31 0.63 3.05 25.15
N PHE A 32 0.79 3.70 26.31
CA PHE A 32 1.47 4.99 26.42
C PHE A 32 2.93 4.89 25.96
N SER A 33 3.66 3.86 26.40
CA SER A 33 5.04 3.61 25.98
C SER A 33 5.15 3.36 24.47
N CYS A 34 4.23 2.57 23.88
CA CYS A 34 4.23 2.35 22.44
C CYS A 34 3.98 3.65 21.67
N ARG A 35 3.05 4.49 22.13
CA ARG A 35 2.80 5.81 21.52
C ARG A 35 4.02 6.73 21.62
N LEU A 36 4.64 6.79 22.80
CA LEU A 36 5.81 7.63 23.05
C LEU A 36 7.01 7.21 22.18
N LEU A 37 7.19 5.90 21.99
CA LEU A 37 8.30 5.33 21.22
C LEU A 37 7.97 5.14 19.73
N GLY A 38 6.76 5.51 19.29
CA GLY A 38 6.30 5.32 17.91
C GLY A 38 6.07 3.87 17.49
N PHE A 39 5.95 2.94 18.45
CA PHE A 39 5.67 1.53 18.18
C PHE A 39 4.20 1.29 17.92
N GLY A 40 3.93 0.37 16.98
CA GLY A 40 2.58 0.00 16.58
C GLY A 40 1.83 1.19 16.00
N GLY A 41 1.99 1.41 14.70
CA GLY A 41 1.15 2.30 13.89
C GLY A 41 0.70 1.55 12.65
N GLY A 42 0.30 0.28 12.80
CA GLY A 42 -0.06 -0.58 11.68
C GLY A 42 -1.14 0.06 10.83
N ILE A 43 -0.96 -0.01 9.52
CA ILE A 43 -1.79 0.61 8.49
C ILE A 43 -3.27 0.29 8.76
N VAL A 44 -4.02 1.31 9.17
CA VAL A 44 -5.48 1.28 9.23
C VAL A 44 -5.96 2.03 8.00
N TYR A 45 -6.35 1.31 6.96
CA TYR A 45 -6.98 1.90 5.80
C TYR A 45 -8.32 2.51 6.21
N GLU A 46 -8.50 3.81 5.99
CA GLU A 46 -9.70 4.52 6.42
C GLU A 46 -10.93 4.05 5.63
N SER A 47 -12.01 3.77 6.35
CA SER A 47 -13.24 3.22 5.77
C SER A 47 -13.96 4.15 4.80
N GLU A 48 -13.71 5.45 4.90
CA GLU A 48 -14.38 6.47 4.08
C GLU A 48 -13.63 6.79 2.78
N LEU A 49 -12.35 6.40 2.69
CA LEU A 49 -11.53 6.63 1.50
C LEU A 49 -11.88 5.66 0.36
N TYR A 50 -12.36 4.46 0.70
CA TYR A 50 -12.60 3.38 -0.26
C TYR A 50 -14.08 2.99 -0.34
N ARG A 51 -14.54 2.65 -1.56
CA ARG A 51 -15.85 2.03 -1.81
C ARG A 51 -15.67 0.72 -2.56
N THR A 52 -16.69 -0.14 -2.52
CA THR A 52 -16.70 -1.40 -3.27
C THR A 52 -16.75 -1.15 -4.78
N ALA A 53 -16.00 -1.94 -5.53
CA ALA A 53 -16.00 -1.96 -7.00
C ALA A 53 -16.24 -3.39 -7.51
N ALA A 54 -16.69 -3.51 -8.75
CA ALA A 54 -16.80 -4.80 -9.41
C ALA A 54 -15.42 -5.46 -9.58
N ALA A 55 -15.41 -6.78 -9.74
CA ALA A 55 -14.20 -7.49 -10.15
C ALA A 55 -13.72 -6.96 -11.52
N PRO A 56 -12.41 -6.87 -11.76
CA PRO A 56 -11.32 -7.37 -10.90
C PRO A 56 -10.87 -6.39 -9.79
N LEU A 57 -11.36 -5.15 -9.77
CA LEU A 57 -10.90 -4.11 -8.85
C LEU A 57 -11.26 -4.38 -7.38
N ALA A 58 -12.45 -4.94 -7.11
CA ALA A 58 -13.02 -5.21 -5.79
C ALA A 58 -13.29 -3.97 -4.89
N TYR A 59 -12.46 -2.94 -4.97
CA TYR A 59 -12.64 -1.63 -4.33
C TYR A 59 -12.04 -0.53 -5.19
N GLU A 60 -12.30 0.73 -4.85
CA GLU A 60 -11.71 1.92 -5.49
C GLU A 60 -11.84 3.13 -4.54
N LEU A 61 -11.18 4.26 -4.87
CA LEU A 61 -11.32 5.48 -4.09
C LEU A 61 -12.73 6.07 -4.22
N VAL A 62 -13.20 6.72 -3.15
CA VAL A 62 -14.44 7.51 -3.17
C VAL A 62 -14.16 8.85 -3.89
N PRO A 63 -14.79 9.12 -5.05
CA PRO A 63 -14.59 10.38 -5.75
C PRO A 63 -15.01 11.58 -4.90
N GLY A 64 -14.19 12.64 -4.91
CA GLY A 64 -14.43 13.84 -4.10
C GLY A 64 -14.08 13.70 -2.62
N TYR A 65 -13.49 12.59 -2.18
CA TYR A 65 -13.02 12.44 -0.80
C TYR A 65 -11.98 13.51 -0.46
N ALA A 66 -12.11 14.11 0.71
CA ALA A 66 -11.11 15.01 1.28
C ALA A 66 -11.04 14.76 2.79
N GLY A 67 -9.92 14.21 3.26
CA GLY A 67 -9.81 13.80 4.64
C GLY A 67 -8.41 13.33 5.00
N ASN A 68 -8.29 12.75 6.19
CA ASN A 68 -7.03 12.14 6.60
C ASN A 68 -6.94 10.74 6.01
N SER A 69 -5.76 10.34 5.54
CA SER A 69 -5.41 8.95 5.30
C SER A 69 -4.03 8.69 5.87
N TYR A 70 -3.86 7.61 6.63
CA TYR A 70 -2.63 7.16 7.28
C TYR A 70 -1.50 8.20 7.32
N ARG A 71 -1.42 8.97 8.41
CA ARG A 71 -0.41 10.03 8.66
C ARG A 71 -0.42 11.25 7.72
N SER A 72 -1.29 11.31 6.72
CA SER A 72 -1.36 12.43 5.78
C SER A 72 -2.79 12.92 5.49
N LYS A 73 -2.89 14.03 4.78
CA LYS A 73 -4.13 14.52 4.18
C LYS A 73 -4.18 14.12 2.71
N VAL A 74 -5.31 13.54 2.33
CA VAL A 74 -5.54 13.04 0.98
C VAL A 74 -6.80 13.66 0.40
N THR A 75 -6.67 14.10 -0.86
CA THR A 75 -7.79 14.52 -1.70
C THR A 75 -7.93 13.59 -2.90
N VAL A 76 -9.15 13.14 -3.16
CA VAL A 76 -9.52 12.38 -4.35
C VAL A 76 -10.36 13.28 -5.24
N SER A 77 -9.94 13.44 -6.48
CA SER A 77 -10.63 14.21 -7.50
C SER A 77 -11.98 13.57 -7.89
N ALA A 78 -12.82 14.32 -8.60
CA ALA A 78 -14.16 13.86 -8.99
C ALA A 78 -14.14 12.68 -9.96
N ASP A 79 -13.03 12.45 -10.65
CA ASP A 79 -12.73 11.31 -11.52
C ASP A 79 -12.30 10.06 -10.75
N GLY A 80 -12.13 10.15 -9.43
CA GLY A 80 -11.76 9.02 -8.57
C GLY A 80 -10.26 8.77 -8.47
N PHE A 81 -9.41 9.71 -8.90
CA PHE A 81 -7.94 9.63 -8.75
C PHE A 81 -7.44 10.52 -7.63
N ARG A 82 -6.29 10.18 -7.05
CA ARG A 82 -5.67 11.04 -6.02
C ARG A 82 -5.17 12.33 -6.68
N ARG A 83 -5.39 13.46 -6.01
CA ARG A 83 -4.99 14.78 -6.51
C ARG A 83 -3.46 14.92 -6.52
N THR A 84 -2.94 15.45 -7.63
CA THR A 84 -1.51 15.74 -7.83
C THR A 84 -1.21 17.24 -7.87
N GLY A 85 -2.24 18.09 -8.05
CA GLY A 85 -2.11 19.54 -8.11
C GLY A 85 -1.84 20.13 -9.50
N ALA A 86 -1.67 19.29 -10.53
CA ALA A 86 -1.49 19.71 -11.92
C ALA A 86 -2.49 19.02 -12.85
N GLU A 87 -3.28 19.81 -13.60
CA GLU A 87 -4.27 19.34 -14.59
C GLU A 87 -3.82 19.70 -16.01
N GLY A 88 -4.16 18.87 -16.99
CA GLY A 88 -3.80 19.10 -18.39
C GLY A 88 -4.44 18.07 -19.33
N GLU A 89 -4.47 18.37 -20.63
CA GLU A 89 -5.22 17.59 -21.63
C GLU A 89 -4.65 16.18 -21.88
N ARG A 90 -3.34 15.99 -21.70
CA ARG A 90 -2.66 14.69 -21.88
C ARG A 90 -1.72 14.41 -20.71
N PRO A 91 -2.27 14.10 -19.52
CA PRO A 91 -1.45 13.88 -18.35
C PRO A 91 -0.62 12.60 -18.49
N ILE A 92 0.45 12.50 -17.70
CA ILE A 92 1.15 11.23 -17.48
C ILE A 92 0.37 10.45 -16.42
N ALA A 93 -0.07 9.24 -16.75
CA ALA A 93 -0.84 8.42 -15.83
C ALA A 93 0.08 7.55 -14.98
N CYS A 94 0.10 7.76 -13.68
CA CYS A 94 0.89 7.00 -12.72
C CYS A 94 0.02 5.97 -12.01
N VAL A 95 0.35 4.69 -12.12
CA VAL A 95 -0.43 3.57 -11.56
C VAL A 95 0.44 2.66 -10.70
N GLY A 96 -0.14 2.05 -9.67
CA GLY A 96 0.56 1.15 -8.76
C GLY A 96 -0.19 0.96 -7.45
N ASP A 97 0.52 0.55 -6.41
CA ASP A 97 -0.03 0.20 -5.10
C ASP A 97 0.03 1.37 -4.09
N SER A 98 0.33 1.09 -2.81
CA SER A 98 0.47 2.08 -1.74
C SER A 98 1.62 3.07 -1.96
N CYS A 99 2.72 2.65 -2.58
CA CYS A 99 3.83 3.57 -2.88
C CYS A 99 3.44 4.56 -3.97
N THR A 100 2.68 4.14 -4.98
CA THR A 100 2.16 5.08 -5.98
C THR A 100 1.04 5.95 -5.46
N PHE A 101 0.16 5.38 -4.63
CA PHE A 101 -0.85 6.16 -3.93
C PHE A 101 -0.18 7.28 -3.15
N GLY A 102 0.95 7.02 -2.47
CA GLY A 102 1.63 7.98 -1.59
C GLY A 102 1.20 7.83 -0.14
N MET A 103 1.09 6.58 0.34
CA MET A 103 0.73 6.29 1.71
C MET A 103 1.71 6.98 2.68
N GLY A 104 1.19 7.73 3.64
CA GLY A 104 2.02 8.38 4.66
C GLY A 104 2.50 9.78 4.31
N VAL A 105 2.21 10.29 3.10
CA VAL A 105 2.59 11.65 2.67
C VAL A 105 1.41 12.43 2.10
N ASP A 106 1.48 13.76 2.17
CA ASP A 106 0.42 14.66 1.67
C ASP A 106 0.37 14.66 0.13
N ASP A 107 -0.72 15.19 -0.45
CA ASP A 107 -0.99 15.13 -1.90
C ASP A 107 0.18 15.63 -2.77
N THR A 108 0.86 16.71 -2.35
CA THR A 108 1.99 17.29 -3.10
C THR A 108 3.28 16.51 -2.96
N ASP A 109 3.38 15.65 -1.94
CA ASP A 109 4.61 14.91 -1.62
C ASP A 109 4.64 13.53 -2.28
N ALA A 110 3.49 13.02 -2.75
CA ALA A 110 3.43 11.78 -3.50
C ALA A 110 4.22 11.89 -4.80
N TRP A 111 4.91 10.81 -5.19
CA TRP A 111 5.82 10.84 -6.35
C TRP A 111 5.14 11.25 -7.67
N PRO A 112 3.85 10.95 -7.95
CA PRO A 112 3.19 11.47 -9.15
C PRO A 112 3.03 13.00 -9.14
N ALA A 113 2.82 13.61 -7.97
CA ALA A 113 2.75 15.07 -7.82
C ALA A 113 4.14 15.71 -7.94
N GLN A 114 5.15 15.10 -7.31
CA GLN A 114 6.55 15.51 -7.48
C GLN A 114 7.01 15.42 -8.93
N LEU A 115 6.61 14.36 -9.65
CA LEU A 115 6.88 14.19 -11.08
C LEU A 115 6.27 15.31 -11.91
N ALA A 116 5.04 15.75 -11.59
CA ALA A 116 4.40 16.86 -12.29
C ALA A 116 5.26 18.13 -12.26
N GLY A 117 5.83 18.44 -11.09
CA GLY A 117 6.73 19.58 -10.93
C GLY A 117 8.10 19.40 -11.59
N ILE A 118 8.70 18.21 -11.47
CA ILE A 118 10.04 17.93 -12.03
C ILE A 118 10.02 17.90 -13.56
N ALA A 119 8.99 17.30 -14.16
CA ALA A 119 8.88 17.11 -15.60
C ALA A 119 8.03 18.18 -16.31
N ASP A 120 7.56 19.19 -15.56
CA ASP A 120 6.68 20.27 -16.03
C ASP A 120 5.50 19.74 -16.88
N THR A 121 4.74 18.81 -16.29
CA THR A 121 3.65 18.09 -16.98
C THR A 121 2.52 17.80 -16.02
N ALA A 122 1.29 17.69 -16.54
CA ALA A 122 0.18 17.18 -15.75
C ALA A 122 0.36 15.68 -15.46
N THR A 123 -0.11 15.22 -14.30
CA THR A 123 -0.07 13.81 -13.89
C THR A 123 -1.38 13.37 -13.26
N ILE A 124 -1.73 12.10 -13.47
CA ILE A 124 -2.81 11.41 -12.75
C ILE A 124 -2.18 10.46 -11.75
N ASN A 125 -2.59 10.52 -10.47
CA ASN A 125 -2.23 9.51 -9.49
C ASN A 125 -3.36 8.48 -9.35
N ALA A 126 -3.20 7.35 -10.04
CA ALA A 126 -4.09 6.21 -9.99
C ALA A 126 -3.54 5.07 -9.10
N GLY A 127 -2.63 5.40 -8.17
CA GLY A 127 -2.16 4.45 -7.18
C GLY A 127 -3.25 4.09 -6.18
N ILE A 128 -3.37 2.81 -5.82
CA ILE A 128 -4.34 2.33 -4.84
C ILE A 128 -3.67 1.37 -3.89
N CYS A 129 -3.70 1.68 -2.60
CA CYS A 129 -3.06 0.81 -1.60
C CYS A 129 -3.59 -0.62 -1.66
N GLY A 130 -2.67 -1.59 -1.76
CA GLY A 130 -3.02 -3.01 -1.79
C GLY A 130 -3.55 -3.51 -3.15
N TYR A 131 -3.41 -2.72 -4.21
CA TYR A 131 -3.58 -3.25 -5.56
C TYR A 131 -2.42 -4.14 -5.95
N ASN A 132 -2.74 -5.21 -6.69
CA ASN A 132 -1.76 -6.04 -7.37
C ASN A 132 -1.70 -5.69 -8.86
N LEU A 133 -0.80 -6.35 -9.60
CA LEU A 133 -0.58 -6.04 -11.01
C LEU A 133 -1.83 -6.25 -11.89
N THR A 134 -2.65 -7.26 -11.60
CA THR A 134 -3.91 -7.52 -12.31
C THR A 134 -4.93 -6.39 -12.10
N GLN A 135 -5.01 -5.82 -10.90
CA GLN A 135 -5.86 -4.65 -10.63
C GLN A 135 -5.31 -3.39 -11.31
N CYS A 136 -3.99 -3.19 -11.27
CA CYS A 136 -3.34 -2.11 -12.02
C CYS A 136 -3.64 -2.19 -13.52
N ARG A 137 -3.57 -3.40 -14.11
CA ARG A 137 -3.95 -3.63 -15.50
C ARG A 137 -5.38 -3.17 -15.79
N ALA A 138 -6.34 -3.57 -14.96
CA ALA A 138 -7.74 -3.16 -15.15
C ALA A 138 -7.92 -1.64 -15.04
N VAL A 139 -7.20 -0.98 -14.12
CA VAL A 139 -7.19 0.50 -14.07
C VAL A 139 -6.63 1.10 -15.35
N ILE A 140 -5.54 0.56 -15.88
CA ILE A 140 -4.93 1.06 -17.12
C ILE A 140 -5.92 0.91 -18.29
N GLU A 141 -6.43 -0.30 -18.51
CA GLU A 141 -7.30 -0.64 -19.63
C GLU A 141 -8.65 0.11 -19.56
N ASP A 142 -9.33 0.06 -18.41
CA ASP A 142 -10.71 0.51 -18.30
C ASP A 142 -10.83 1.99 -17.95
N LYS A 143 -9.81 2.59 -17.32
CA LYS A 143 -9.90 3.95 -16.77
C LYS A 143 -8.87 4.92 -17.32
N LEU A 144 -7.63 4.51 -17.53
CA LEU A 144 -6.56 5.44 -17.92
C LEU A 144 -6.44 5.60 -19.43
N LEU A 145 -6.37 4.50 -20.21
CA LEU A 145 -6.25 4.58 -21.66
C LEU A 145 -7.40 5.37 -22.33
N PRO A 146 -8.67 5.27 -21.89
CA PRO A 146 -9.75 6.10 -22.42
C PRO A 146 -9.55 7.61 -22.24
N LEU A 147 -8.69 8.04 -21.30
CA LEU A 147 -8.39 9.46 -21.05
C LEU A 147 -7.30 10.02 -21.99
N GLY A 148 -6.70 9.17 -22.85
CA GLY A 148 -5.67 9.59 -23.80
C GLY A 148 -4.37 10.16 -23.18
N PRO A 149 -3.80 9.52 -22.13
CA PRO A 149 -2.60 10.04 -21.46
C PRO A 149 -1.40 10.15 -22.42
N ALA A 150 -0.44 10.98 -22.07
CA ALA A 150 0.80 11.11 -22.83
C ALA A 150 1.72 9.89 -22.65
N ALA A 151 1.66 9.23 -21.50
CA ALA A 151 2.30 7.96 -21.19
C ALA A 151 1.65 7.33 -19.95
N VAL A 152 1.86 6.04 -19.75
CA VAL A 152 1.54 5.33 -18.50
C VAL A 152 2.85 4.95 -17.82
N ILE A 153 2.98 5.31 -16.53
CA ILE A 153 4.08 4.89 -15.67
C ILE A 153 3.51 3.93 -14.62
N ILE A 154 3.92 2.67 -14.67
CA ILE A 154 3.59 1.68 -13.64
C ILE A 154 4.73 1.62 -12.61
N GLY A 155 4.39 1.94 -11.36
CA GLY A 155 5.26 1.73 -10.21
C GLY A 155 5.05 0.31 -9.68
N ILE A 156 6.10 -0.52 -9.75
CA ILE A 156 6.07 -1.90 -9.28
C ILE A 156 6.72 -2.00 -7.92
N ASN A 157 6.08 -2.75 -7.02
CA ASN A 157 6.64 -3.21 -5.76
C ASN A 157 6.67 -4.75 -5.69
N PRO A 158 7.53 -5.35 -4.84
CA PRO A 158 7.62 -6.81 -4.72
C PRO A 158 6.30 -7.49 -4.29
N ASN A 159 5.41 -6.78 -3.61
CA ASN A 159 4.10 -7.28 -3.17
C ASN A 159 3.03 -7.29 -4.26
N ASP A 160 3.32 -6.81 -5.48
CA ASP A 160 2.33 -6.71 -6.56
C ASP A 160 1.95 -8.06 -7.18
N LEU A 161 2.63 -9.15 -6.79
CA LEU A 161 2.23 -10.53 -7.09
C LEU A 161 1.45 -11.20 -5.96
N GLU A 162 1.34 -10.57 -4.80
CA GLU A 162 0.50 -11.12 -3.75
C GLU A 162 -0.99 -11.09 -4.19
N PRO A 163 -1.81 -12.03 -3.69
CA PRO A 163 -3.24 -12.01 -3.97
C PRO A 163 -3.84 -10.64 -3.64
N ALA A 164 -4.69 -10.14 -4.55
CA ALA A 164 -5.39 -8.88 -4.37
C ALA A 164 -5.99 -8.78 -2.97
N TYR A 165 -5.80 -7.63 -2.33
CA TYR A 165 -6.46 -7.36 -1.06
C TYR A 165 -7.98 -7.31 -1.30
N ALA A 166 -8.77 -7.71 -0.32
CA ALA A 166 -10.22 -7.59 -0.37
C ALA A 166 -10.67 -6.34 0.40
N PHE A 167 -11.82 -5.79 0.05
CA PHE A 167 -12.47 -4.75 0.86
C PHE A 167 -13.67 -5.35 1.58
N ASP A 168 -13.69 -5.25 2.92
CA ASP A 168 -14.76 -5.83 3.74
C ASP A 168 -15.93 -4.87 4.04
N GLY A 169 -15.99 -3.76 3.31
CA GLY A 169 -16.96 -2.67 3.51
C GLY A 169 -16.48 -1.59 4.48
N GLN A 170 -15.38 -1.83 5.20
CA GLN A 170 -14.78 -0.85 6.10
C GLN A 170 -13.26 -0.78 5.98
N TYR A 171 -12.58 -1.87 5.61
CA TYR A 171 -11.13 -1.92 5.55
C TYR A 171 -10.63 -2.71 4.35
N ILE A 172 -9.45 -2.35 3.86
CA ILE A 172 -8.66 -3.21 2.98
C ILE A 172 -8.04 -4.31 3.84
N VAL A 173 -8.34 -5.57 3.51
CA VAL A 173 -7.95 -6.76 4.26
C VAL A 173 -7.20 -7.73 3.36
N PHE A 174 -6.07 -8.24 3.86
CA PHE A 174 -5.43 -9.39 3.23
C PHE A 174 -6.38 -10.61 3.28
N PRO A 175 -6.66 -11.29 2.16
CA PRO A 175 -7.44 -12.51 2.16
C PRO A 175 -6.62 -13.67 2.73
N LYS A 176 -6.38 -13.68 4.05
CA LYS A 176 -5.96 -14.91 4.74
C LYS A 176 -7.21 -15.65 5.19
N ALA A 177 -7.25 -16.96 4.94
CA ALA A 177 -8.22 -17.86 5.53
C ALA A 177 -8.33 -17.55 7.04
N ARG A 178 -9.53 -17.25 7.53
CA ARG A 178 -9.79 -16.89 8.93
C ARG A 178 -9.42 -18.08 9.82
N LYS A 179 -8.17 -18.15 10.27
CA LYS A 179 -7.70 -19.13 11.26
C LYS A 179 -7.93 -18.67 12.71
N SER A 180 -8.44 -17.45 12.92
CA SER A 180 -8.67 -16.90 14.26
C SER A 180 -10.16 -16.74 14.56
N LEU A 181 -10.56 -17.19 15.76
CA LEU A 181 -11.88 -16.93 16.34
C LEU A 181 -12.22 -15.41 16.27
N PRO A 182 -13.48 -15.04 15.98
CA PRO A 182 -13.93 -13.67 16.05
C PRO A 182 -13.90 -13.21 17.52
N ILE A 183 -12.90 -12.42 17.88
CA ILE A 183 -12.81 -11.81 19.22
C ILE A 183 -13.53 -10.45 19.14
N PRO A 184 -14.62 -10.23 19.90
CA PRO A 184 -15.28 -8.93 19.99
C PRO A 184 -14.27 -7.82 20.35
N GLY A 185 -14.36 -6.66 19.69
CA GLY A 185 -13.46 -5.52 19.96
C GLY A 185 -12.05 -5.64 19.37
N LYS A 186 -11.68 -6.77 18.73
CA LYS A 186 -10.37 -6.92 18.04
C LYS A 186 -10.13 -5.83 16.98
N ARG A 187 -11.19 -5.41 16.28
CA ARG A 187 -11.15 -4.33 15.30
C ARG A 187 -10.83 -2.98 15.96
N LEU A 188 -11.54 -2.64 17.06
CA LEU A 188 -11.27 -1.44 17.85
C LEU A 188 -9.83 -1.41 18.38
N LEU A 189 -9.34 -2.53 18.92
CA LEU A 189 -7.95 -2.64 19.38
C LEU A 189 -6.96 -2.46 18.23
N ARG A 190 -7.22 -3.05 17.06
CA ARG A 190 -6.37 -2.86 15.89
C ARG A 190 -6.38 -1.42 15.38
N ALA A 191 -7.52 -0.72 15.45
CA ALA A 191 -7.64 0.65 14.96
C ALA A 191 -7.04 1.68 15.94
N HIS A 192 -7.11 1.43 17.25
CA HIS A 192 -6.85 2.46 18.26
C HIS A 192 -5.78 2.12 19.30
N SER A 193 -5.28 0.88 19.37
CA SER A 193 -4.23 0.50 20.31
C SER A 193 -2.89 0.25 19.61
N HIS A 194 -1.95 1.17 19.84
CA HIS A 194 -0.56 1.05 19.42
C HIS A 194 0.09 -0.19 20.01
N PHE A 195 -0.19 -0.51 21.28
CA PHE A 195 0.34 -1.71 21.92
C PHE A 195 -0.18 -2.99 21.26
N TYR A 196 -1.48 -3.06 20.97
CA TYR A 196 -2.06 -4.20 20.26
C TYR A 196 -1.43 -4.39 18.87
N GLN A 197 -1.27 -3.30 18.11
CA GLN A 197 -0.63 -3.33 16.79
C GLN A 197 0.83 -3.80 16.89
N PHE A 198 1.61 -3.26 17.83
CA PHE A 198 2.98 -3.69 18.09
C PHE A 198 3.04 -5.19 18.45
N ALA A 199 2.23 -5.64 19.40
CA ALA A 199 2.17 -7.03 19.81
C ALA A 199 1.79 -7.96 18.64
N ALA A 200 0.83 -7.55 17.81
CA ALA A 200 0.43 -8.30 16.62
C ALA A 200 1.55 -8.40 15.58
N LEU A 201 2.31 -7.31 15.35
CA LEU A 201 3.48 -7.30 14.47
C LEU A 201 4.58 -8.24 14.99
N ARG A 202 4.89 -8.18 16.30
CA ARG A 202 5.88 -9.08 16.93
C ARG A 202 5.45 -10.54 16.87
N TYR A 203 4.17 -10.83 17.10
CA TYR A 203 3.62 -12.16 16.94
C TYR A 203 3.74 -12.66 15.50
N ARG A 204 3.41 -11.83 14.49
CA ARG A 204 3.58 -12.19 13.08
C ARG A 204 5.04 -12.47 12.72
N ALA A 205 5.97 -11.65 13.19
CA ALA A 205 7.40 -11.87 12.99
C ALA A 205 7.87 -13.19 13.61
N LEU A 206 7.37 -13.54 14.80
CA LEU A 206 7.67 -14.80 15.46
C LEU A 206 7.10 -15.99 14.70
N VAL A 207 5.84 -15.94 14.28
CA VAL A 207 5.20 -17.01 13.50
C VAL A 207 5.90 -17.21 12.16
N ASN A 208 6.29 -16.13 11.48
CA ASN A 208 7.04 -16.20 10.23
C ASN A 208 8.41 -16.88 10.42
N ARG A 209 9.11 -16.63 11.55
CA ARG A 209 10.37 -17.31 11.88
C ARG A 209 10.24 -18.83 12.02
N PHE A 210 9.08 -19.31 12.44
CA PHE A 210 8.79 -20.75 12.60
C PHE A 210 7.95 -21.32 11.44
N SER A 211 7.65 -20.51 10.43
CA SER A 211 6.96 -20.98 9.24
C SER A 211 7.98 -21.63 8.33
N ASN A 212 7.86 -22.94 8.12
CA ASN A 212 8.62 -23.68 7.10
C ASN A 212 8.08 -23.32 5.71
N ALA A 213 8.23 -22.05 5.29
CA ALA A 213 8.01 -21.70 3.90
C ALA A 213 9.08 -22.43 3.07
N PRO A 214 8.71 -23.05 1.93
CA PRO A 214 9.69 -23.65 1.05
C PRO A 214 10.72 -22.60 0.64
N VAL A 215 12.00 -22.97 0.67
CA VAL A 215 13.07 -22.12 0.15
C VAL A 215 12.89 -22.06 -1.37
N ILE A 216 12.54 -20.89 -1.89
CA ILE A 216 12.48 -20.63 -3.33
C ILE A 216 13.92 -20.41 -3.79
N ALA A 217 14.39 -21.21 -4.73
CA ALA A 217 15.78 -21.17 -5.21
C ALA A 217 16.13 -19.84 -5.89
N ASP A 218 15.17 -19.23 -6.58
CA ASP A 218 15.29 -17.93 -7.23
C ASP A 218 13.97 -17.14 -7.12
N PRO A 219 13.77 -16.38 -6.04
CA PRO A 219 12.55 -15.61 -5.84
C PRO A 219 12.38 -14.47 -6.86
N ASP A 220 13.48 -13.95 -7.40
CA ASP A 220 13.46 -12.84 -8.35
C ASP A 220 12.98 -13.30 -9.73
N ALA A 221 13.42 -14.47 -10.19
CA ALA A 221 12.90 -15.11 -11.41
C ALA A 221 11.41 -15.47 -11.26
N VAL A 222 11.00 -16.04 -10.12
CA VAL A 222 9.59 -16.35 -9.84
C VAL A 222 8.73 -15.08 -9.87
N LEU A 223 9.26 -13.97 -9.36
CA LEU A 223 8.58 -12.68 -9.41
C LEU A 223 8.37 -12.23 -10.88
N ALA A 224 9.44 -12.21 -11.67
CA ALA A 224 9.37 -11.79 -13.07
C ALA A 224 8.43 -12.69 -13.90
N ASP A 225 8.51 -14.01 -13.72
CA ASP A 225 7.65 -14.98 -14.41
C ASP A 225 6.18 -14.80 -14.04
N GLY A 226 5.87 -14.54 -12.78
CA GLY A 226 4.51 -14.27 -12.33
C GLY A 226 3.94 -12.95 -12.87
N MET A 227 4.78 -11.94 -13.10
CA MET A 227 4.36 -10.62 -13.63
C MET A 227 4.19 -10.61 -15.15
N ARG A 228 4.84 -11.54 -15.87
CA ARG A 228 4.85 -11.61 -17.34
C ARG A 228 3.46 -11.52 -17.97
N PRO A 229 2.43 -12.30 -17.56
CA PRO A 229 1.13 -12.26 -18.24
C PRO A 229 0.48 -10.88 -18.21
N ASP A 230 0.51 -10.20 -17.06
CA ASP A 230 -0.10 -8.88 -16.91
C ASP A 230 0.76 -7.79 -17.58
N LEU A 231 2.09 -7.82 -17.44
CA LEU A 231 2.96 -6.85 -18.13
C LEU A 231 2.85 -6.94 -19.65
N SER A 232 2.82 -8.15 -20.21
CA SER A 232 2.63 -8.34 -21.65
C SER A 232 1.27 -7.80 -22.11
N ALA A 233 0.21 -8.03 -21.34
CA ALA A 233 -1.12 -7.53 -21.70
C ALA A 233 -1.25 -6.01 -21.58
N ILE A 234 -0.71 -5.42 -20.50
CA ILE A 234 -0.66 -3.96 -20.33
C ILE A 234 0.11 -3.33 -21.48
N LYS A 235 1.27 -3.89 -21.85
CA LYS A 235 2.06 -3.39 -22.98
C LYS A 235 1.29 -3.45 -24.29
N ALA A 236 0.62 -4.57 -24.57
CA ALA A 236 -0.21 -4.71 -25.77
C ALA A 236 -1.37 -3.69 -25.81
N ALA A 237 -2.03 -3.44 -24.69
CA ALA A 237 -3.11 -2.45 -24.59
C ALA A 237 -2.58 -1.01 -24.81
N CYS A 238 -1.46 -0.68 -24.18
CA CYS A 238 -0.77 0.60 -24.36
C CYS A 238 -0.34 0.82 -25.83
N ASP A 239 0.26 -0.20 -26.47
CA ASP A 239 0.65 -0.13 -27.88
C ASP A 239 -0.55 0.07 -28.81
N ALA A 240 -1.65 -0.66 -28.56
CA ALA A 240 -2.89 -0.51 -29.33
C ALA A 240 -3.49 0.90 -29.20
N ALA A 241 -3.31 1.55 -28.05
CA ALA A 241 -3.73 2.93 -27.80
C ALA A 241 -2.71 3.98 -28.27
N GLY A 242 -1.52 3.57 -28.73
CA GLY A 242 -0.42 4.49 -29.08
C GLY A 242 0.13 5.26 -27.87
N VAL A 243 0.03 4.67 -26.67
CA VAL A 243 0.45 5.27 -25.40
C VAL A 243 1.73 4.57 -24.92
N PRO A 244 2.85 5.28 -24.72
CA PRO A 244 4.06 4.67 -24.16
C PRO A 244 3.85 4.09 -22.76
N LEU A 245 4.36 2.89 -22.53
CA LEU A 245 4.42 2.28 -21.20
C LEU A 245 5.85 2.37 -20.63
N ILE A 246 5.93 2.82 -19.38
CA ILE A 246 7.17 2.94 -18.60
C ILE A 246 7.00 2.18 -17.29
N CYS A 247 8.04 1.49 -16.85
CA CYS A 247 8.09 0.76 -15.58
C CYS A 247 9.11 1.40 -14.63
N VAL A 248 8.72 1.58 -13.36
CA VAL A 248 9.63 2.01 -12.29
C VAL A 248 9.59 0.98 -11.17
N LEU A 249 10.73 0.36 -10.87
CA LEU A 249 10.87 -0.53 -9.71
C LEU A 249 11.10 0.31 -8.46
N ILE A 250 10.19 0.24 -7.48
CA ILE A 250 10.21 1.10 -6.30
C ILE A 250 10.99 0.41 -5.18
N CYS A 251 12.13 0.99 -4.78
CA CYS A 251 12.97 0.50 -3.67
C CYS A 251 13.58 -0.90 -3.84
N PHE A 252 13.62 -1.47 -5.05
CA PHE A 252 14.29 -2.73 -5.30
C PHE A 252 14.87 -2.80 -6.71
N LYS A 253 15.74 -3.79 -6.93
CA LYS A 253 16.28 -4.16 -8.24
C LYS A 253 15.93 -5.61 -8.50
N ASN A 254 15.57 -5.93 -9.73
CA ASN A 254 15.35 -7.31 -10.16
C ASN A 254 15.78 -7.46 -11.62
N ALA A 255 16.88 -8.20 -11.84
CA ALA A 255 17.47 -8.35 -13.16
C ALA A 255 16.56 -9.13 -14.14
N HIS A 256 15.79 -10.09 -13.64
CA HIS A 256 14.83 -10.85 -14.46
C HIS A 256 13.68 -9.96 -14.94
N LEU A 257 13.21 -9.06 -14.08
CA LEU A 257 12.16 -8.10 -14.42
C LEU A 257 12.67 -7.02 -15.38
N SER A 258 13.92 -6.57 -15.21
CA SER A 258 14.58 -5.70 -16.20
C SER A 258 14.68 -6.37 -17.56
N ALA A 259 15.17 -7.62 -17.63
CA ALA A 259 15.25 -8.38 -18.86
C ALA A 259 13.88 -8.62 -19.50
N LEU A 260 12.83 -8.89 -18.70
CA LEU A 260 11.46 -9.01 -19.17
C LEU A 260 10.95 -7.68 -19.76
N CYS A 261 11.21 -6.54 -19.11
CA CYS A 261 10.81 -5.25 -19.64
C CYS A 261 11.51 -4.94 -20.95
N GLU A 262 12.82 -5.22 -21.05
CA GLU A 262 13.59 -5.09 -22.29
C GLU A 262 13.03 -5.99 -23.41
N GLU A 263 12.72 -7.26 -23.11
CA GLU A 263 12.08 -8.21 -24.02
C GLU A 263 10.76 -7.68 -24.58
N LEU A 264 9.94 -7.04 -23.73
CA LEU A 264 8.65 -6.46 -24.09
C LEU A 264 8.74 -5.05 -24.70
N GLY A 265 9.94 -4.45 -24.77
CA GLY A 265 10.14 -3.08 -25.23
C GLY A 265 9.54 -2.03 -24.29
N ILE A 266 9.55 -2.28 -22.98
CA ILE A 266 9.10 -1.38 -21.92
C ILE A 266 10.33 -0.65 -21.34
N ALA A 267 10.31 0.68 -21.35
CA ALA A 267 11.37 1.45 -20.70
C ALA A 267 11.32 1.24 -19.17
N ILE A 268 12.46 0.94 -18.55
CA ILE A 268 12.54 0.61 -17.12
C ILE A 268 13.59 1.44 -16.38
N SER A 269 13.31 1.83 -15.14
CA SER A 269 14.25 2.44 -14.19
C SER A 269 13.98 1.95 -12.77
N ASN A 270 14.94 2.18 -11.87
CA ASN A 270 14.83 1.84 -10.46
C ASN A 270 14.68 3.14 -9.64
N GLY A 271 13.53 3.33 -9.01
CA GLY A 271 13.28 4.38 -8.02
C GLY A 271 13.88 4.00 -6.66
N MET A 272 15.21 3.98 -6.57
CA MET A 272 15.93 3.63 -5.35
C MET A 272 15.97 4.79 -4.36
N TYR A 273 15.82 4.47 -3.08
CA TYR A 273 15.98 5.38 -1.96
C TYR A 273 16.52 4.63 -0.73
N GLU A 274 17.08 5.36 0.22
CA GLU A 274 17.82 4.82 1.36
C GLU A 274 16.94 4.71 2.61
N ALA A 275 17.46 4.13 3.68
CA ALA A 275 16.71 3.91 4.92
C ALA A 275 16.27 5.24 5.58
N GLU A 276 17.06 6.31 5.46
CA GLU A 276 16.70 7.66 5.90
C GLU A 276 15.53 8.29 5.12
N ASP A 277 15.27 7.79 3.91
CA ASP A 277 14.17 8.24 3.05
C ASP A 277 12.88 7.44 3.31
N MET A 278 12.84 6.64 4.37
CA MET A 278 11.70 5.82 4.75
C MET A 278 10.95 6.40 5.94
N LEU A 279 9.63 6.25 5.92
CA LEU A 279 8.76 6.33 7.07
C LEU A 279 8.98 5.11 7.99
N PRO A 280 8.53 5.17 9.27
CA PRO A 280 8.71 4.07 10.22
C PRO A 280 8.11 2.71 9.82
N ASP A 281 7.22 2.69 8.82
CA ASP A 281 6.57 1.51 8.27
C ASP A 281 7.16 1.05 6.91
N SER A 282 8.32 1.60 6.55
CA SER A 282 9.07 1.30 5.32
C SER A 282 8.49 1.86 4.02
N HIS A 283 7.41 2.66 4.07
CA HIS A 283 6.99 3.46 2.92
C HIS A 283 7.95 4.63 2.69
N PRO A 284 8.09 5.15 1.46
CA PRO A 284 8.90 6.33 1.20
C PRO A 284 8.34 7.56 1.92
N ASN A 285 9.23 8.37 2.51
CA ASN A 285 8.92 9.72 2.96
C ASN A 285 8.95 10.69 1.75
N PRO A 286 8.71 12.01 1.94
CA PRO A 286 8.73 12.95 0.81
C PRO A 286 10.04 12.96 -0.01
N GLU A 287 11.19 12.69 0.61
CA GLU A 287 12.47 12.56 -0.11
C GLU A 287 12.50 11.29 -0.96
N GLY A 288 12.08 10.16 -0.39
CA GLY A 288 11.96 8.89 -1.13
C GLY A 288 11.04 9.02 -2.33
N HIS A 289 9.90 9.69 -2.16
CA HIS A 289 8.99 10.02 -3.27
C HIS A 289 9.63 10.89 -4.34
N ARG A 290 10.42 11.90 -3.94
CA ARG A 290 11.16 12.74 -4.91
C ARG A 290 12.17 11.91 -5.71
N LYS A 291 12.90 10.98 -5.08
CA LYS A 291 13.83 10.08 -5.76
C LYS A 291 13.14 9.17 -6.78
N ILE A 292 11.97 8.61 -6.44
CA ILE A 292 11.13 7.85 -7.38
C ILE A 292 10.72 8.74 -8.56
N ALA A 293 10.24 9.97 -8.29
CA ALA A 293 9.82 10.91 -9.32
C ALA A 293 10.95 11.32 -10.27
N THR A 294 12.16 11.55 -9.76
CA THR A 294 13.35 11.84 -10.57
C THR A 294 13.68 10.68 -11.51
N ALA A 295 13.68 9.44 -11.00
CA ALA A 295 13.93 8.26 -11.82
C ALA A 295 12.90 8.09 -12.95
N ALA A 296 11.64 8.43 -12.69
CA ALA A 296 10.58 8.44 -13.69
C ALA A 296 10.76 9.56 -14.74
N ALA A 297 11.12 10.77 -14.29
CA ALA A 297 11.33 11.93 -15.16
C ALA A 297 12.49 11.71 -16.15
N GLU A 298 13.57 11.06 -15.71
CA GLU A 298 14.69 10.70 -16.57
C GLU A 298 14.27 9.83 -17.75
N LEU A 299 13.36 8.87 -17.56
CA LEU A 299 12.84 8.05 -18.65
C LEU A 299 11.96 8.84 -19.62
N LEU A 300 11.12 9.74 -19.10
CA LEU A 300 10.27 10.59 -19.94
C LEU A 300 11.09 11.54 -20.83
N SER A 301 12.22 12.05 -20.34
CA SER A 301 13.09 12.92 -21.16
C SER A 301 13.76 12.15 -22.31
N ARG A 302 14.13 10.89 -22.09
CA ARG A 302 14.73 10.02 -23.12
C ARG A 302 13.72 9.66 -24.22
N SER A 303 12.45 9.44 -23.86
CA SER A 303 11.41 9.11 -24.85
C SER A 303 11.02 10.29 -25.73
N LYS A 304 11.16 11.55 -25.26
CA LYS A 304 10.93 12.77 -26.06
C LYS A 304 12.05 13.08 -27.07
N SER A 305 13.23 12.46 -26.90
CA SER A 305 14.43 12.76 -27.70
C SER A 305 14.65 11.80 -28.88
N ASN A 306 13.79 10.78 -29.02
CA ASN A 306 13.75 9.81 -30.13
C ASN A 306 12.50 10.03 -30.98
#